data_AF-A0A2U2DI15-F1
#
_entry.id   AF-A0A2U2DI15-F1
#
_cell.length_a   1.000
_cell.length_b   1.000
_cell.length_c   1.000
_cell.angle_alpha   90.00
_cell.angle_beta   90.00
_cell.angle_gamma   90.00
#
_symmetry.space_group_name_H-M   'P 1'
#
loop_
_entity.id
_entity.type
_entity.pdbx_description
1 polymer ?
#
loop_
_entity_poly.entity_id
_entity_poly.type
_entity_poly.pdbx_seq_one_letter_code
_entity_poly.pdbx_strand_id
1 'polypeptide(L)'
;MTEMISPQHLDTAGLAERESRSLTRTMLSSVIGPVEIDAAALAGSRGIQCALPQLAVMTAFFAPAPLRITGSGRANSGRALMVRSMEGPLAVQQGNRMVEADVGDFLFVSGEEPFEWSLPSGGRLDCGSLPLASFRLPPPQLQRILLRPVPKNFPPLQLLITYGAYLLMRGPHGPREAEMANVHFHEILPLVLAYLDADASVPGSDRMQGVKAYIDAHLSDPDLDVSTLAGLNGVTPRSIQKLFQQEGTTFSRYLLERRLAMAQQMIGRSGEDRPISAIAYEVGFGDLSYFNKAFRRQFGQAPSELRKGARR
;
A
#
# COMPACT_ATOMS: atom_id res chain seq x y z
N MET A 1 9.13 17.74 -39.65
CA MET A 1 8.85 18.31 -38.32
C MET A 1 8.22 17.21 -37.50
N THR A 2 8.94 16.66 -36.53
CA THR A 2 8.37 15.68 -35.61
C THR A 2 7.58 16.45 -34.55
N GLU A 3 6.32 16.09 -34.35
CA GLU A 3 5.39 16.82 -33.49
C GLU A 3 5.83 16.70 -32.01
N MET A 4 5.96 17.84 -31.32
CA MET A 4 6.37 17.88 -29.92
C MET A 4 5.23 17.38 -29.02
N ILE A 5 5.56 16.57 -28.01
CA ILE A 5 4.55 16.07 -27.05
C ILE A 5 4.42 17.09 -25.93
N SER A 6 3.30 17.80 -25.89
CA SER A 6 3.05 18.86 -24.92
C SER A 6 2.03 18.42 -23.87
N PRO A 7 2.37 18.48 -22.58
CA PRO A 7 1.39 18.26 -21.51
C PRO A 7 0.24 19.27 -21.61
N GLN A 8 -0.97 18.80 -21.36
CA GLN A 8 -2.16 19.65 -21.30
C GLN A 8 -2.44 20.05 -19.86
N HIS A 9 -2.83 21.31 -19.65
CA HIS A 9 -3.04 21.87 -18.32
C HIS A 9 -4.54 21.99 -18.01
N LEU A 10 -4.90 21.63 -16.80
CA LEU A 10 -6.17 21.96 -16.18
C LEU A 10 -5.91 23.16 -15.27
N ASP A 11 -6.66 24.23 -15.47
CA ASP A 11 -6.72 25.35 -14.54
C ASP A 11 -8.15 25.88 -14.53
N THR A 12 -8.83 25.74 -13.39
CA THR A 12 -10.19 26.25 -13.21
C THR A 12 -10.22 27.50 -12.34
N ALA A 13 -9.07 28.13 -12.08
CA ALA A 13 -9.01 29.40 -11.37
C ALA A 13 -9.82 30.48 -12.12
N GLY A 14 -10.76 31.11 -11.42
CA GLY A 14 -11.61 32.16 -11.98
C GLY A 14 -12.77 31.69 -12.87
N LEU A 15 -12.90 30.38 -13.12
CA LEU A 15 -14.05 29.83 -13.84
C LEU A 15 -15.27 29.69 -12.92
N ALA A 16 -16.47 29.73 -13.50
CA ALA A 16 -17.68 29.40 -12.76
C ALA A 16 -17.67 27.91 -12.35
N GLU A 17 -18.38 27.55 -11.28
CA GLU A 17 -18.39 26.18 -10.76
C GLU A 17 -18.88 25.15 -11.81
N ARG A 18 -19.87 25.51 -12.63
CA ARG A 18 -20.37 24.65 -13.72
C ARG A 18 -19.30 24.39 -14.79
N GLU A 19 -18.55 25.43 -15.16
CA GLU A 19 -17.45 25.34 -16.14
C GLU A 19 -16.28 24.53 -15.57
N SER A 20 -15.94 24.79 -14.31
CA SER A 20 -14.92 24.05 -13.55
C SER A 20 -15.23 22.55 -13.52
N ARG A 21 -16.48 22.18 -13.26
CA ARG A 21 -16.95 20.78 -13.31
C ARG A 21 -16.81 20.19 -14.71
N SER A 22 -17.28 20.91 -15.74
CA SER A 22 -17.21 20.43 -17.11
C SER A 22 -15.76 20.20 -17.55
N LEU A 23 -14.87 21.16 -17.32
CA LEU A 23 -13.47 21.08 -17.72
C LEU A 23 -12.72 19.98 -16.96
N THR A 24 -12.92 19.89 -15.64
CA THR A 24 -12.31 18.85 -14.80
C THR A 24 -12.76 17.45 -15.24
N ARG A 25 -14.06 17.27 -15.49
CA ARG A 25 -14.62 16.01 -15.98
C ARG A 25 -14.04 15.62 -17.34
N THR A 26 -13.95 16.57 -18.27
CA THR A 26 -13.37 16.33 -19.60
C THR A 26 -11.91 15.89 -19.51
N MET A 27 -11.09 16.58 -18.69
CA MET A 27 -9.67 16.29 -18.53
C MET A 27 -9.43 14.93 -17.83
N LEU A 28 -10.18 14.60 -16.78
CA LEU A 28 -10.09 13.26 -16.20
C LEU A 28 -10.56 12.21 -17.20
N SER A 29 -11.66 12.48 -17.92
CA SER A 29 -12.22 11.52 -18.86
C SER A 29 -11.29 11.15 -20.02
N SER A 30 -10.42 12.08 -20.44
CA SER A 30 -9.40 11.77 -21.45
C SER A 30 -8.31 10.81 -20.96
N VAL A 31 -8.11 10.68 -19.64
CA VAL A 31 -7.09 9.81 -19.06
C VAL A 31 -7.67 8.48 -18.62
N ILE A 32 -8.78 8.50 -17.88
CA ILE A 32 -9.29 7.32 -17.18
C ILE A 32 -10.61 6.78 -17.75
N GLY A 33 -11.04 7.33 -18.90
CA GLY A 33 -12.33 7.01 -19.52
C GLY A 33 -13.47 7.83 -18.90
N PRO A 34 -14.70 7.70 -19.42
CA PRO A 34 -15.83 8.52 -18.98
C PRO A 34 -16.07 8.42 -17.48
N VAL A 35 -16.07 9.58 -16.81
CA VAL A 35 -16.31 9.67 -15.37
C VAL A 35 -17.32 10.77 -15.03
N GLU A 36 -17.95 10.61 -13.87
CA GLU A 36 -18.67 11.66 -13.17
C GLU A 36 -17.94 12.00 -11.86
N ILE A 37 -18.10 13.25 -11.41
CA ILE A 37 -17.40 13.77 -10.25
C ILE A 37 -18.42 14.38 -9.29
N ASP A 38 -18.54 13.78 -8.12
CA ASP A 38 -19.29 14.32 -7.00
C ASP A 38 -18.32 14.98 -6.02
N ALA A 39 -18.45 16.29 -5.88
CA ALA A 39 -17.58 17.13 -5.07
C ALA A 39 -18.33 18.40 -4.67
N ALA A 40 -18.02 18.98 -3.52
CA ALA A 40 -18.64 20.23 -3.07
C ALA A 40 -18.27 21.43 -3.97
N ALA A 41 -17.01 21.51 -4.40
CA ALA A 41 -16.52 22.54 -5.30
C ALA A 41 -15.37 22.00 -6.18
N LEU A 42 -15.35 22.37 -7.46
CA LEU A 42 -14.25 22.13 -8.38
C LEU A 42 -13.60 23.41 -8.91
N ALA A 43 -14.13 24.59 -8.56
CA ALA A 43 -13.45 25.86 -8.79
C ALA A 43 -12.06 25.89 -8.11
N GLY A 44 -11.05 26.35 -8.84
CA GLY A 44 -9.65 26.36 -8.38
C GLY A 44 -8.90 25.02 -8.49
N SER A 45 -9.52 23.99 -9.07
CA SER A 45 -8.85 22.75 -9.44
C SER A 45 -7.76 23.01 -10.47
N ARG A 46 -6.63 22.34 -10.30
CA ARG A 46 -5.48 22.42 -11.22
C ARG A 46 -5.05 21.04 -11.63
N GLY A 47 -4.36 20.92 -12.74
CA GLY A 47 -3.80 19.64 -13.13
C GLY A 47 -2.96 19.71 -14.38
N ILE A 48 -2.34 18.59 -14.67
CA ILE A 48 -1.51 18.39 -15.84
C ILE A 48 -1.69 16.95 -16.29
N GLN A 49 -1.89 16.75 -17.59
CA GLN A 49 -1.95 15.43 -18.20
C GLN A 49 -1.00 15.33 -19.38
N CYS A 50 -0.47 14.13 -19.61
CA CYS A 50 0.26 13.78 -20.80
C CYS A 50 -0.25 12.43 -21.31
N ALA A 51 -0.52 12.34 -22.60
CA ALA A 51 -1.04 11.14 -23.24
C ALA A 51 -0.10 10.71 -24.38
N LEU A 52 0.39 9.48 -24.26
CA LEU A 52 1.10 8.72 -25.27
C LEU A 52 0.21 7.54 -25.71
N PRO A 53 0.46 6.89 -26.86
CA PRO A 53 -0.38 5.80 -27.36
C PRO A 53 -0.61 4.66 -26.36
N GLN A 54 0.38 4.35 -25.52
CA GLN A 54 0.34 3.23 -24.56
C GLN A 54 0.44 3.67 -23.10
N LEU A 55 0.40 4.98 -22.82
CA LEU A 55 0.52 5.51 -21.46
C LEU A 55 -0.12 6.89 -21.39
N ALA A 56 -1.15 7.04 -20.56
CA ALA A 56 -1.67 8.34 -20.17
C ALA A 56 -1.45 8.54 -18.68
N VAL A 57 -0.98 9.72 -18.30
CA VAL A 57 -0.72 10.10 -16.90
C VAL A 57 -1.29 11.48 -16.64
N MET A 58 -1.73 11.70 -15.40
CA MET A 58 -2.25 12.97 -14.93
C MET A 58 -1.99 13.14 -13.45
N THR A 59 -1.68 14.38 -13.07
CA THR A 59 -1.77 14.84 -11.69
C THR A 59 -2.85 15.92 -11.64
N ALA A 60 -3.82 15.74 -10.75
CA ALA A 60 -4.86 16.71 -10.46
C ALA A 60 -4.75 17.18 -9.01
N PHE A 61 -5.09 18.44 -8.75
CA PHE A 61 -5.13 19.06 -7.43
C PHE A 61 -6.52 19.62 -7.22
N PHE A 62 -7.22 19.09 -6.22
CA PHE A 62 -8.54 19.52 -5.80
C PHE A 62 -8.47 20.31 -4.50
N ALA A 63 -9.58 20.97 -4.15
CA ALA A 63 -9.74 21.55 -2.82
C ALA A 63 -9.62 20.48 -1.71
N PRO A 64 -9.23 20.86 -0.48
CA PRO A 64 -9.17 19.93 0.66
C PRO A 64 -10.57 19.62 1.19
N ALA A 65 -11.37 18.94 0.38
CA ALA A 65 -12.74 18.54 0.66
C ALA A 65 -13.02 17.16 0.05
N PRO A 66 -13.97 16.39 0.61
CA PRO A 66 -14.33 15.09 0.05
C PRO A 66 -14.73 15.20 -1.42
N LEU A 67 -14.17 14.32 -2.24
CA LEU A 67 -14.65 14.09 -3.60
C LEU A 67 -14.77 12.59 -3.90
N ARG A 68 -15.65 12.30 -4.84
CA ARG A 68 -15.89 10.97 -5.37
C ARG A 68 -15.85 11.03 -6.89
N ILE A 69 -15.11 10.11 -7.49
CA ILE A 69 -15.01 9.95 -8.95
C ILE A 69 -15.60 8.60 -9.29
N THR A 70 -16.65 8.59 -10.10
CA THR A 70 -17.30 7.36 -10.55
C THR A 70 -17.09 7.17 -12.04
N GLY A 71 -16.66 5.98 -12.44
CA GLY A 71 -16.59 5.58 -13.83
C GLY A 71 -17.56 4.44 -14.08
N SER A 72 -18.29 4.49 -15.19
CA SER A 72 -19.17 3.38 -15.60
C SER A 72 -18.40 2.13 -16.03
N GLY A 73 -17.07 2.25 -16.19
CA GLY A 73 -16.27 1.29 -16.94
C GLY A 73 -16.61 1.32 -18.43
N ARG A 74 -15.72 0.77 -19.24
CA ARG A 74 -15.99 0.52 -20.66
C ARG A 74 -15.55 -0.89 -20.98
N ALA A 75 -16.52 -1.80 -21.08
CA ALA A 75 -16.29 -3.19 -21.45
C ALA A 75 -15.44 -3.26 -22.74
N ASN A 76 -14.45 -4.15 -22.76
CA ASN A 76 -13.48 -4.30 -23.85
C ASN A 76 -12.66 -3.03 -24.16
N SER A 77 -12.55 -2.08 -23.22
CA SER A 77 -11.61 -0.97 -23.40
C SER A 77 -10.16 -1.43 -23.47
N GLY A 78 -9.86 -2.62 -22.92
CA GLY A 78 -8.52 -3.15 -22.85
C GLY A 78 -7.60 -2.25 -22.04
N ARG A 79 -8.10 -1.50 -21.04
CA ARG A 79 -7.30 -0.56 -20.23
C ARG A 79 -7.29 -0.93 -18.76
N ALA A 80 -6.11 -0.82 -18.16
CA ALA A 80 -5.96 -0.69 -16.72
C ALA A 80 -5.86 0.78 -16.36
N LEU A 81 -6.46 1.14 -15.23
CA LEU A 81 -6.32 2.44 -14.61
C LEU A 81 -5.29 2.34 -13.49
N MET A 82 -4.64 3.47 -13.25
CA MET A 82 -3.65 3.67 -12.20
C MET A 82 -4.13 4.82 -11.32
N VAL A 83 -4.01 4.69 -10.00
CA VAL A 83 -4.48 5.73 -9.09
C VAL A 83 -3.73 5.72 -7.76
N ARG A 84 -3.47 6.91 -7.22
CA ARG A 84 -3.06 7.14 -5.82
C ARG A 84 -3.45 8.54 -5.33
N SER A 85 -3.61 8.67 -4.02
CA SER A 85 -3.89 9.94 -3.31
C SER A 85 -2.68 10.33 -2.45
N MET A 86 -2.42 11.63 -2.26
CA MET A 86 -1.26 12.12 -1.51
C MET A 86 -1.60 12.85 -0.19
N GLU A 87 -2.87 13.14 0.08
CA GLU A 87 -3.31 13.92 1.25
C GLU A 87 -4.09 13.08 2.25
N GLY A 88 -4.75 12.02 1.80
CA GLY A 88 -5.53 11.11 2.62
C GLY A 88 -5.66 9.72 1.98
N PRO A 89 -6.21 8.74 2.71
CA PRO A 89 -6.43 7.40 2.18
C PRO A 89 -7.34 7.46 0.95
N LEU A 90 -7.11 6.53 0.03
CA LEU A 90 -7.91 6.34 -1.17
C LEU A 90 -8.75 5.08 -1.02
N ALA A 91 -10.07 5.23 -1.03
CA ALA A 91 -10.97 4.08 -1.12
C ALA A 91 -11.36 3.83 -2.58
N VAL A 92 -11.19 2.59 -3.05
CA VAL A 92 -11.57 2.14 -4.39
C VAL A 92 -12.59 1.02 -4.27
N GLN A 93 -13.76 1.21 -4.87
CA GLN A 93 -14.79 0.21 -5.02
C GLN A 93 -14.87 -0.24 -6.49
N GLN A 94 -14.89 -1.55 -6.73
CA GLN A 94 -15.14 -2.12 -8.05
C GLN A 94 -15.85 -3.47 -7.89
N GLY A 95 -17.07 -3.56 -8.46
CA GLY A 95 -17.97 -4.69 -8.20
C GLY A 95 -18.25 -4.87 -6.71
N ASN A 96 -17.99 -6.07 -6.17
CA ASN A 96 -18.15 -6.39 -4.75
C ASN A 96 -16.86 -6.18 -3.92
N ARG A 97 -15.78 -5.68 -4.54
CA ARG A 97 -14.49 -5.48 -3.87
C ARG A 97 -14.34 -4.01 -3.46
N MET A 98 -14.06 -3.80 -2.18
CA MET A 98 -13.64 -2.51 -1.63
C MET A 98 -12.20 -2.64 -1.14
N VAL A 99 -11.34 -1.69 -1.51
CA VAL A 99 -9.96 -1.63 -1.04
C VAL A 99 -9.66 -0.21 -0.63
N GLU A 100 -9.06 -0.07 0.55
CA GLU A 100 -8.51 1.19 1.03
C GLU A 100 -6.99 1.13 0.88
N ALA A 101 -6.41 2.16 0.28
CA ALA A 101 -4.98 2.34 0.12
C ALA A 101 -4.52 3.54 0.95
N ASP A 102 -3.40 3.38 1.65
CA ASP A 102 -2.80 4.44 2.44
C ASP A 102 -2.29 5.58 1.55
N VAL A 103 -2.02 6.73 2.18
CA VAL A 103 -1.46 7.91 1.51
C VAL A 103 -0.20 7.52 0.72
N GLY A 104 -0.24 7.73 -0.60
CA GLY A 104 0.85 7.49 -1.54
C GLY A 104 0.91 6.08 -2.12
N ASP A 105 0.16 5.13 -1.58
CA ASP A 105 0.08 3.77 -2.12
C ASP A 105 -0.63 3.76 -3.47
N PHE A 106 -0.19 2.86 -4.34
CA PHE A 106 -0.59 2.84 -5.75
C PHE A 106 -1.46 1.65 -6.07
N LEU A 107 -2.54 1.88 -6.81
CA LEU A 107 -3.48 0.84 -7.21
C LEU A 107 -3.56 0.71 -8.72
N PHE A 108 -3.64 -0.53 -9.19
CA PHE A 108 -4.13 -0.85 -10.52
C PHE A 108 -5.60 -1.25 -10.44
N VAL A 109 -6.44 -0.65 -11.27
CA VAL A 109 -7.90 -0.85 -11.30
C VAL A 109 -8.32 -1.25 -12.71
N SER A 110 -9.31 -2.14 -12.87
CA SER A 110 -9.82 -2.43 -14.21
C SER A 110 -10.54 -1.20 -14.77
N GLY A 111 -10.23 -0.79 -16.01
CA GLY A 111 -11.01 0.22 -16.73
C GLY A 111 -12.26 -0.35 -17.43
N GLU A 112 -12.43 -1.67 -17.39
CA GLU A 112 -13.54 -2.36 -18.07
C GLU A 112 -14.80 -2.48 -17.20
N GLU A 113 -14.63 -2.35 -15.89
CA GLU A 113 -15.70 -2.50 -14.90
C GLU A 113 -16.04 -1.15 -14.27
N PRO A 114 -17.30 -0.94 -13.82
CA PRO A 114 -17.66 0.21 -13.02
C PRO A 114 -16.75 0.35 -11.79
N PHE A 115 -16.34 1.57 -11.50
CA PHE A 115 -15.49 1.87 -10.34
C PHE A 115 -15.95 3.16 -9.65
N GLU A 116 -15.65 3.24 -8.36
CA GLU A 116 -15.77 4.46 -7.57
C GLU A 116 -14.46 4.68 -6.81
N TRP A 117 -13.91 5.89 -6.91
CA TRP A 117 -12.80 6.37 -6.11
C TRP A 117 -13.31 7.41 -5.14
N SER A 118 -13.11 7.19 -3.85
CA SER A 118 -13.45 8.12 -2.79
C SER A 118 -12.17 8.70 -2.17
N LEU A 119 -12.05 10.03 -2.21
CA LEU A 119 -10.94 10.80 -1.65
C LEU A 119 -11.50 11.69 -0.52
N PRO A 120 -11.51 11.21 0.75
CA PRO A 120 -12.12 11.94 1.86
C PRO A 120 -11.48 13.31 2.13
N SER A 121 -10.20 13.45 1.81
CA SER A 121 -9.42 14.67 2.05
C SER A 121 -9.26 15.56 0.81
N GLY A 122 -9.71 15.10 -0.36
CA GLY A 122 -9.38 15.73 -1.63
C GLY A 122 -7.89 15.84 -1.89
N GLY A 123 -7.44 17.00 -2.34
CA GLY A 123 -6.01 17.25 -2.59
C GLY A 123 -5.50 16.69 -3.92
N ARG A 124 -4.26 16.21 -3.93
CA ARG A 124 -3.54 15.69 -5.08
C ARG A 124 -3.91 14.24 -5.36
N LEU A 125 -4.40 14.03 -6.57
CA LEU A 125 -4.65 12.75 -7.20
C LEU A 125 -3.65 12.55 -8.33
N ASP A 126 -2.84 11.49 -8.26
CA ASP A 126 -2.11 11.01 -9.44
C ASP A 126 -2.90 9.85 -10.03
N CYS A 127 -3.24 9.93 -11.30
CA CYS A 127 -3.94 8.87 -12.00
C CYS A 127 -3.40 8.68 -13.42
N GLY A 128 -3.71 7.54 -14.02
CA GLY A 128 -3.27 7.23 -15.36
C GLY A 128 -3.99 6.04 -15.94
N SER A 129 -3.63 5.68 -17.16
CA SER A 129 -4.08 4.44 -17.75
C SER A 129 -3.11 3.93 -18.79
N LEU A 130 -3.13 2.61 -18.98
CA LEU A 130 -2.31 1.89 -19.92
C LEU A 130 -3.10 0.69 -20.47
N PRO A 131 -2.70 0.12 -21.63
CA PRO A 131 -3.31 -1.10 -22.13
C PRO A 131 -3.16 -2.27 -21.13
N LEU A 132 -4.22 -3.05 -20.93
CA LEU A 132 -4.16 -4.31 -20.18
C LEU A 132 -3.13 -5.28 -20.78
N ALA A 133 -2.93 -5.24 -22.10
CA ALA A 133 -1.93 -6.03 -22.80
C ALA A 133 -0.49 -5.74 -22.31
N SER A 134 -0.21 -4.55 -21.76
CA SER A 134 1.10 -4.20 -21.20
C SER A 134 1.46 -5.04 -19.98
N PHE A 135 0.47 -5.62 -19.29
CA PHE A 135 0.70 -6.46 -18.11
C PHE A 135 1.30 -7.80 -18.51
N ARG A 136 1.01 -8.31 -19.71
CA ARG A 136 1.47 -9.62 -20.23
C ARG A 136 1.20 -10.78 -19.26
N LEU A 137 0.09 -10.70 -18.52
CA LEU A 137 -0.36 -11.73 -17.57
C LEU A 137 -1.65 -12.40 -18.06
N PRO A 138 -1.84 -13.70 -17.79
CA PRO A 138 -3.11 -14.38 -18.02
C PRO A 138 -4.22 -13.82 -17.09
N PRO A 139 -5.50 -13.90 -17.49
CA PRO A 139 -6.62 -13.31 -16.74
C PRO A 139 -6.68 -13.68 -15.25
N PRO A 140 -6.42 -14.94 -14.82
CA PRO A 140 -6.44 -15.29 -13.40
C PRO A 140 -5.38 -14.58 -12.56
N GLN A 141 -4.18 -14.33 -13.12
CA GLN A 141 -3.13 -13.58 -12.43
C GLN A 141 -3.48 -12.09 -12.40
N LEU A 142 -3.99 -11.55 -13.51
CA LEU A 142 -4.45 -10.16 -13.60
C LEU A 142 -5.51 -9.85 -12.53
N GLN A 143 -6.52 -10.71 -12.34
CA GLN A 143 -7.55 -10.52 -11.32
C GLN A 143 -7.00 -10.50 -9.89
N ARG A 144 -5.89 -11.22 -9.64
CA ARG A 144 -5.23 -11.28 -8.33
C ARG A 144 -4.41 -10.03 -8.02
N ILE A 145 -3.85 -9.37 -9.03
CA ILE A 145 -3.04 -8.16 -8.84
C ILE A 145 -3.88 -6.87 -8.86
N LEU A 146 -5.00 -6.84 -9.59
CA LEU A 146 -5.89 -5.69 -9.63
C LEU A 146 -6.50 -5.46 -8.25
N LEU A 147 -6.65 -4.18 -7.90
CA LEU A 147 -7.08 -3.68 -6.59
C LEU A 147 -6.18 -4.14 -5.43
N ARG A 148 -4.90 -4.45 -5.67
CA ARG A 148 -3.92 -4.66 -4.59
C ARG A 148 -3.05 -3.41 -4.44
N PRO A 149 -2.95 -2.81 -3.23
CA PRO A 149 -2.05 -1.69 -3.01
C PRO A 149 -0.60 -2.10 -3.25
N VAL A 150 0.13 -1.29 -4.00
CA VAL A 150 1.58 -1.34 -4.06
C VAL A 150 2.10 -0.28 -3.08
N PRO A 151 2.89 -0.67 -2.06
CA PRO A 151 3.40 0.27 -1.08
C PRO A 151 4.21 1.39 -1.73
N LYS A 152 3.98 2.63 -1.30
CA LYS A 152 4.68 3.81 -1.84
C LYS A 152 6.21 3.69 -1.77
N ASN A 153 6.77 3.02 -0.77
CA ASN A 153 8.21 2.88 -0.61
C ASN A 153 8.82 1.76 -1.47
N PHE A 154 8.02 1.06 -2.29
CA PHE A 154 8.52 0.03 -3.19
C PHE A 154 9.39 0.65 -4.31
N PRO A 155 10.70 0.34 -4.41
CA PRO A 155 11.60 1.07 -5.30
C PRO A 155 11.23 1.03 -6.80
N PRO A 156 10.82 -0.10 -7.39
CA PRO A 156 10.37 -0.12 -8.79
C PRO A 156 9.17 0.79 -9.05
N LEU A 157 8.23 0.90 -8.09
CA LEU A 157 7.11 1.82 -8.19
C LEU A 157 7.60 3.28 -8.23
N GLN A 158 8.57 3.64 -7.39
CA GLN A 158 9.14 5.00 -7.38
C GLN A 158 9.77 5.38 -8.72
N LEU A 159 10.39 4.44 -9.43
CA LEU A 159 10.90 4.69 -10.77
C LEU A 159 9.76 4.91 -11.79
N LEU A 160 8.69 4.12 -11.76
CA LEU A 160 7.51 4.36 -12.61
C LEU A 160 6.91 5.74 -12.38
N ILE A 161 6.76 6.12 -11.11
CA ILE A 161 6.27 7.45 -10.72
C ILE A 161 7.20 8.55 -11.25
N THR A 162 8.52 8.33 -11.21
CA THR A 162 9.50 9.30 -11.71
C THR A 162 9.35 9.51 -13.21
N TYR A 163 9.18 8.44 -14.00
CA TYR A 163 8.92 8.57 -15.45
C TYR A 163 7.55 9.19 -15.75
N GLY A 164 6.52 8.87 -14.97
CA GLY A 164 5.22 9.55 -15.06
C GLY A 164 5.33 11.05 -14.76
N ALA A 165 6.03 11.42 -13.70
CA ALA A 165 6.28 12.80 -13.32
C ALA A 165 7.13 13.54 -14.35
N TYR A 166 8.11 12.86 -14.96
CA TYR A 166 8.89 13.40 -16.08
C TYR A 166 7.98 13.85 -17.23
N LEU A 167 7.04 12.99 -17.65
CA LEU A 167 6.06 13.31 -18.70
C LEU A 167 5.14 14.49 -18.32
N LEU A 168 4.96 14.76 -17.03
CA LEU A 168 4.16 15.86 -16.50
C LEU A 168 4.98 17.13 -16.19
N MET A 169 6.29 17.16 -16.43
CA MET A 169 7.07 18.38 -16.22
C MET A 169 6.63 19.49 -17.16
N ARG A 170 6.72 20.75 -16.71
CA ARG A 170 6.36 21.93 -17.51
C ARG A 170 7.36 22.12 -18.66
N GLY A 171 6.96 21.67 -19.85
CA GLY A 171 7.70 21.88 -21.09
C GLY A 171 7.31 20.81 -22.14
N PRO A 172 7.37 21.14 -23.43
CA PRO A 172 7.17 20.14 -24.46
C PRO A 172 8.34 19.16 -24.46
N HIS A 173 8.02 17.87 -24.48
CA HIS A 173 9.01 16.81 -24.58
C HIS A 173 9.35 16.57 -26.05
N GLY A 174 10.64 16.38 -26.33
CA GLY A 174 11.01 15.84 -27.61
C GLY A 174 10.44 14.42 -27.77
N PRO A 175 10.11 14.00 -29.00
CA PRO A 175 9.53 12.68 -29.26
C PRO A 175 10.39 11.52 -28.75
N ARG A 176 11.73 11.67 -28.75
CA ARG A 176 12.66 10.64 -28.28
C ARG A 176 12.63 10.51 -26.76
N GLU A 177 12.57 11.63 -26.07
CA GLU A 177 12.53 11.67 -24.61
C GLU A 177 11.22 11.09 -24.07
N ALA A 178 10.10 11.44 -24.70
CA ALA A 178 8.80 10.87 -24.34
C ALA A 178 8.73 9.37 -24.63
N GLU A 179 9.28 8.93 -25.77
CA GLU A 179 9.36 7.50 -26.11
C GLU A 179 10.27 6.74 -25.12
N MET A 180 11.41 7.31 -24.74
CA MET A 180 12.29 6.73 -23.71
C MET A 180 11.55 6.56 -22.39
N ALA A 181 10.81 7.57 -21.93
CA ALA A 181 10.01 7.47 -20.70
C ALA A 181 8.92 6.40 -20.81
N ASN A 182 8.25 6.29 -21.97
CA ASN A 182 7.28 5.23 -22.23
C ASN A 182 7.92 3.83 -22.17
N VAL A 183 9.04 3.62 -22.87
CA VAL A 183 9.77 2.34 -22.88
C VAL A 183 10.18 1.95 -21.47
N HIS A 184 10.85 2.83 -20.74
CA HIS A 184 11.30 2.53 -19.37
C HIS A 184 10.12 2.25 -18.43
N PHE A 185 8.99 2.94 -18.60
CA PHE A 185 7.77 2.65 -17.84
C PHE A 185 7.32 1.20 -18.06
N HIS A 186 7.25 0.75 -19.32
CA HIS A 186 6.84 -0.62 -19.65
C HIS A 186 7.90 -1.68 -19.29
N GLU A 187 9.18 -1.33 -19.21
CA GLU A 187 10.25 -2.24 -18.76
C GLU A 187 10.27 -2.45 -17.24
N ILE A 188 9.90 -1.43 -16.46
CA ILE A 188 9.86 -1.52 -15.00
C ILE A 188 8.55 -2.13 -14.51
N LEU A 189 7.44 -1.95 -15.23
CA LEU A 189 6.12 -2.46 -14.87
C LEU A 189 6.13 -3.94 -14.44
N PRO A 190 6.77 -4.88 -15.16
CA PRO A 190 6.85 -6.29 -14.75
C PRO A 190 7.41 -6.52 -13.34
N LEU A 191 8.33 -5.68 -12.85
CA LEU A 191 8.87 -5.79 -11.49
C LEU A 191 7.81 -5.48 -10.44
N VAL A 192 6.95 -4.51 -10.70
CA VAL A 192 5.79 -4.18 -9.85
C VAL A 192 4.75 -5.29 -9.88
N LEU A 193 4.48 -5.84 -11.07
CA LEU A 193 3.53 -6.94 -11.22
C LEU A 193 4.02 -8.22 -10.53
N ALA A 194 5.32 -8.53 -10.64
CA ALA A 194 5.93 -9.67 -9.96
C ALA A 194 5.86 -9.56 -8.43
N TYR A 195 6.07 -8.36 -7.88
CA TYR A 195 5.86 -8.11 -6.45
C TYR A 195 4.41 -8.41 -6.03
N LEU A 196 3.43 -7.91 -6.79
CA LEU A 196 2.02 -8.15 -6.52
C LEU A 196 1.61 -9.63 -6.64
N ASP A 197 2.15 -10.36 -7.62
CA ASP A 197 1.84 -11.79 -7.81
C ASP A 197 2.54 -12.69 -6.78
N ALA A 198 3.79 -12.39 -6.43
CA ALA A 198 4.53 -13.09 -5.37
C ALA A 198 3.84 -12.95 -4.01
N ASP A 199 3.33 -11.76 -3.71
CA ASP A 199 2.61 -11.54 -2.48
C ASP A 199 1.16 -12.07 -2.55
N ALA A 200 0.57 -12.15 -3.75
CA ALA A 200 -0.76 -12.73 -3.94
C ALA A 200 -0.73 -14.26 -3.87
N SER A 201 0.44 -14.88 -4.05
CA SER A 201 0.62 -16.35 -4.03
C SER A 201 0.77 -16.90 -2.61
N VAL A 202 0.75 -16.02 -1.60
CA VAL A 202 0.63 -16.41 -0.19
C VAL A 202 -0.64 -15.77 0.39
N PRO A 203 -1.79 -16.48 0.35
CA PRO A 203 -3.01 -16.01 1.01
C PRO A 203 -2.77 -15.97 2.52
N GLY A 204 -2.41 -14.80 3.05
CA GLY A 204 -2.10 -14.59 4.46
C GLY A 204 -0.74 -13.93 4.75
N SER A 205 0.17 -13.78 3.78
CA SER A 205 1.53 -13.22 3.95
C SER A 205 1.53 -11.81 4.52
N ASP A 206 0.89 -10.87 3.82
CA ASP A 206 0.97 -9.45 4.13
C ASP A 206 0.27 -9.13 5.46
N ARG A 207 -0.90 -9.74 5.68
CA ARG A 207 -1.63 -9.64 6.95
C ARG A 207 -0.86 -10.31 8.10
N MET A 208 -0.21 -11.44 7.87
CA MET A 208 0.59 -12.10 8.89
C MET A 208 1.84 -11.28 9.21
N GLN A 209 2.49 -10.67 8.22
CA GLN A 209 3.64 -9.79 8.44
C GLN A 209 3.22 -8.56 9.26
N GLY A 210 2.09 -7.93 8.95
CA GLY A 210 1.54 -6.84 9.76
C GLY A 210 1.24 -7.25 11.20
N VAL A 211 0.60 -8.41 11.40
CA VAL A 211 0.32 -8.96 12.73
C VAL A 211 1.61 -9.24 13.52
N LYS A 212 2.62 -9.83 12.87
CA LYS A 212 3.92 -10.12 13.50
C LYS A 212 4.69 -8.84 13.86
N ALA A 213 4.71 -7.87 12.96
CA ALA A 213 5.35 -6.58 13.20
C ALA A 213 4.70 -5.85 14.39
N TYR A 214 3.37 -5.90 14.51
CA TYR A 214 2.68 -5.35 15.66
C TYR A 214 3.07 -6.06 16.97
N ILE A 215 3.10 -7.40 16.96
CA ILE A 215 3.52 -8.19 18.12
C ILE A 215 4.94 -7.81 18.56
N ASP A 216 5.87 -7.73 17.62
CA ASP A 216 7.27 -7.41 17.90
C ASP A 216 7.44 -6.00 18.49
N ALA A 217 6.62 -5.03 18.08
CA ALA A 217 6.63 -3.68 18.63
C ALA A 217 6.01 -3.59 20.05
N HIS A 218 5.20 -4.58 20.46
CA HIS A 218 4.41 -4.56 21.70
C HIS A 218 4.71 -5.75 22.63
N LEU A 219 5.87 -6.40 22.51
CA LEU A 219 6.22 -7.58 23.33
C LEU A 219 6.15 -7.31 24.84
N SER A 220 6.48 -6.09 25.25
CA SER A 220 6.48 -5.62 26.64
C SER A 220 5.08 -5.43 27.24
N ASP A 221 4.03 -5.35 26.42
CA ASP A 221 2.66 -5.21 26.91
C ASP A 221 2.17 -6.57 27.43
N PRO A 222 1.95 -6.75 28.75
CA PRO A 222 1.51 -8.02 29.31
C PRO A 222 0.10 -8.42 28.85
N ASP A 223 -0.74 -7.46 28.49
CA ASP A 223 -2.15 -7.65 28.15
C ASP A 223 -2.37 -7.85 26.64
N LEU A 224 -1.28 -7.91 25.85
CA LEU A 224 -1.35 -8.17 24.41
C LEU A 224 -2.01 -9.53 24.13
N ASP A 225 -3.22 -9.47 23.56
CA ASP A 225 -4.02 -10.64 23.23
C ASP A 225 -4.46 -10.66 21.75
N VAL A 226 -5.06 -11.77 21.36
CA VAL A 226 -5.53 -11.98 19.98
C VAL A 226 -6.71 -11.06 19.63
N SER A 227 -7.46 -10.60 20.63
CA SER A 227 -8.64 -9.73 20.46
C SER A 227 -8.22 -8.32 20.07
N THR A 228 -7.19 -7.80 20.73
CA THR A 228 -6.54 -6.53 20.42
C THR A 228 -6.03 -6.53 18.98
N LEU A 229 -5.31 -7.58 18.58
CA LEU A 229 -4.85 -7.74 17.19
C LEU A 229 -6.00 -7.80 16.19
N ALA A 230 -7.08 -8.52 16.52
CA ALA A 230 -8.23 -8.65 15.65
C ALA A 230 -8.92 -7.29 15.42
N GLY A 231 -9.10 -6.51 16.49
CA GLY A 231 -9.66 -5.16 16.42
C GLY A 231 -8.84 -4.21 15.55
N LEU A 232 -7.52 -4.20 15.73
CA LEU A 232 -6.60 -3.37 14.95
C LEU A 232 -6.57 -3.73 13.45
N ASN A 233 -6.87 -4.99 13.12
CA ASN A 233 -6.85 -5.50 11.75
C ASN A 233 -8.25 -5.58 11.11
N GLY A 234 -9.30 -5.12 11.79
CA GLY A 234 -10.68 -5.16 11.30
C GLY A 234 -11.21 -6.58 11.02
N VAL A 235 -10.74 -7.58 11.77
CA VAL A 235 -11.10 -8.99 11.58
C VAL A 235 -11.58 -9.63 12.88
N THR A 236 -12.08 -10.87 12.79
CA THR A 236 -12.41 -11.66 13.97
C THR A 236 -11.15 -12.30 14.59
N PRO A 237 -11.12 -12.56 15.92
CA PRO A 237 -10.04 -13.31 16.55
C PRO A 237 -9.78 -14.68 15.91
N ARG A 238 -10.86 -15.34 15.44
CA ARG A 238 -10.78 -16.62 14.71
C ARG A 238 -9.98 -16.50 13.42
N SER A 239 -10.08 -15.37 12.72
CA SER A 239 -9.30 -15.09 11.52
C SER A 239 -7.81 -14.97 11.84
N ILE A 240 -7.43 -14.27 12.91
CA ILE A 240 -6.03 -14.16 13.35
C ILE A 240 -5.47 -15.53 13.78
N GLN A 241 -6.24 -16.31 14.53
CA GLN A 241 -5.81 -17.66 14.90
C GLN A 241 -5.61 -18.57 13.68
N LYS A 242 -6.47 -18.45 12.66
CA LYS A 242 -6.32 -19.21 11.41
C LYS A 242 -5.02 -18.84 10.68
N LEU A 243 -4.62 -17.57 10.69
CA LEU A 243 -3.34 -17.15 10.11
C LEU A 243 -2.16 -17.85 10.81
N PHE A 244 -2.13 -17.88 12.14
CA PHE A 244 -1.05 -18.57 12.87
C PHE A 244 -1.07 -20.10 12.66
N GLN A 245 -2.26 -20.69 12.56
CA GLN A 245 -2.40 -22.12 12.25
C GLN A 245 -1.87 -22.47 10.86
N GLN A 246 -2.03 -21.59 9.87
CA GLN A 246 -1.47 -21.77 8.53
C GLN A 246 0.07 -21.80 8.55
N GLU A 247 0.71 -21.13 9.50
CA GLU A 247 2.16 -21.20 9.74
C GLU A 247 2.57 -22.34 10.69
N GLY A 248 1.64 -23.21 11.09
CA GLY A 248 1.92 -24.33 11.98
C GLY A 248 2.15 -23.93 13.45
N THR A 249 1.68 -22.76 13.88
CA THR A 249 1.82 -22.28 15.26
C THR A 249 0.50 -21.72 15.81
N THR A 250 0.54 -21.17 17.02
CA THR A 250 -0.57 -20.41 17.63
C THR A 250 -0.08 -19.03 18.03
N PHE A 251 -0.99 -18.05 18.11
CA PHE A 251 -0.65 -16.69 18.58
C PHE A 251 0.10 -16.72 19.93
N SER A 252 -0.44 -17.42 20.93
CA SER A 252 0.15 -17.48 22.27
C SER A 252 1.54 -18.12 22.25
N ARG A 253 1.75 -19.15 21.42
CA ARG A 253 3.06 -19.79 21.27
C ARG A 253 4.05 -18.84 20.59
N TYR A 254 3.65 -18.17 19.51
CA TYR A 254 4.48 -17.20 18.82
C TYR A 254 4.88 -16.05 19.75
N LEU A 255 3.93 -15.45 20.45
CA LEU A 255 4.19 -14.39 21.43
C LEU A 255 5.17 -14.84 22.52
N LEU A 256 4.96 -16.04 23.08
CA LEU A 256 5.86 -16.62 24.07
C LEU A 256 7.29 -16.76 23.54
N GLU A 257 7.47 -17.32 22.34
CA GLU A 257 8.78 -17.51 21.71
C GLU A 257 9.49 -16.17 21.48
N ARG A 258 8.76 -15.13 21.04
CA ARG A 258 9.34 -13.79 20.83
C ARG A 258 9.73 -13.10 22.13
N ARG A 259 8.88 -13.14 23.17
CA ARG A 259 9.22 -12.60 24.50
C ARG A 259 10.45 -13.30 25.11
N LEU A 260 10.53 -14.63 24.98
CA LEU A 260 11.69 -15.41 25.43
C LEU A 260 12.97 -15.08 24.66
N ALA A 261 12.89 -14.89 23.35
CA ALA A 261 14.03 -14.48 22.52
C ALA A 261 14.55 -13.08 22.92
N MET A 262 13.65 -12.12 23.14
CA MET A 262 14.02 -10.79 23.63
C MET A 262 14.69 -10.88 25.02
N ALA A 263 14.13 -11.66 25.94
CA ALA A 263 14.73 -11.89 27.25
C ALA A 263 16.14 -12.51 27.14
N GLN A 264 16.34 -13.49 26.26
CA GLN A 264 17.64 -14.11 26.02
C GLN A 264 18.67 -13.08 25.56
N GLN A 265 18.30 -12.21 24.61
CA GLN A 265 19.18 -11.13 24.14
C GLN A 265 19.54 -10.17 25.27
N MET A 266 18.58 -9.76 26.10
CA MET A 266 18.83 -8.85 27.22
C MET A 266 19.72 -9.49 28.29
N ILE A 267 19.53 -10.77 28.59
CA ILE A 267 20.34 -11.51 29.56
C ILE A 267 21.79 -11.70 29.06
N GLY A 268 21.96 -11.88 27.76
CA GLY A 268 23.26 -12.11 27.12
C GLY A 268 24.13 -10.86 26.93
N ARG A 269 23.60 -9.65 27.17
CA ARG A 269 24.38 -8.40 27.07
C ARG A 269 25.39 -8.33 28.21
N SER A 270 26.68 -8.41 27.88
CA SER A 270 27.78 -8.29 28.84
C SER A 270 27.80 -6.89 29.47
N GLY A 271 27.93 -6.82 30.80
CA GLY A 271 28.03 -5.56 31.55
C GLY A 271 26.74 -5.06 32.23
N GLU A 272 25.59 -5.71 32.00
CA GLU A 272 24.35 -5.38 32.68
C GLU A 272 24.04 -6.32 33.87
N ASP A 273 23.94 -5.77 35.07
CA ASP A 273 23.59 -6.49 36.31
C ASP A 273 22.09 -6.43 36.65
N ARG A 274 21.24 -6.21 35.64
CA ARG A 274 19.78 -6.13 35.83
C ARG A 274 19.23 -7.43 36.39
N PRO A 275 18.38 -7.42 37.44
CA PRO A 275 17.83 -8.66 37.99
C PRO A 275 16.97 -9.39 36.95
N ILE A 276 17.05 -10.73 36.91
CA ILE A 276 16.30 -11.57 35.95
C ILE A 276 14.80 -11.31 36.04
N SER A 277 14.29 -11.03 37.24
CA SER A 277 12.90 -10.65 37.47
C SER A 277 12.50 -9.39 36.72
N ALA A 278 13.34 -8.34 36.74
CA ALA A 278 13.05 -7.11 35.99
C ALA A 278 13.02 -7.36 34.48
N ILE A 279 13.95 -8.15 33.94
CA ILE A 279 13.94 -8.51 32.51
C ILE A 279 12.66 -9.29 32.16
N ALA A 280 12.24 -10.23 33.02
CA ALA A 280 11.01 -10.98 32.79
C ALA A 280 9.77 -10.08 32.73
N TYR A 281 9.65 -9.10 33.63
CA TYR A 281 8.55 -8.13 33.59
C TYR A 281 8.65 -7.19 32.39
N GLU A 282 9.86 -6.72 32.05
CA GLU A 282 10.11 -5.80 30.93
C GLU A 282 9.76 -6.43 29.57
N VAL A 283 9.94 -7.74 29.40
CA VAL A 283 9.53 -8.45 28.19
C VAL A 283 8.08 -8.97 28.24
N GLY A 284 7.27 -8.51 29.21
CA GLY A 284 5.83 -8.74 29.26
C GLY A 284 5.38 -10.03 29.98
N PHE A 285 6.20 -10.65 30.83
CA PHE A 285 5.74 -11.75 31.70
C PHE A 285 5.13 -11.22 33.00
N GLY A 286 3.92 -11.64 33.35
CA GLY A 286 3.31 -11.34 34.65
C GLY A 286 3.74 -12.25 35.80
N ASP A 287 4.34 -13.41 35.50
CA ASP A 287 4.73 -14.41 36.50
C ASP A 287 6.17 -14.93 36.27
N LEU A 288 7.02 -14.75 37.29
CA LEU A 288 8.44 -15.11 37.23
C LEU A 288 8.66 -16.62 37.22
N SER A 289 7.80 -17.39 37.89
CA SER A 289 7.91 -18.85 37.95
C SER A 289 7.63 -19.48 36.58
N TYR A 290 6.62 -18.96 35.88
CA TYR A 290 6.25 -19.31 34.53
C TYR A 290 7.35 -18.92 33.54
N PHE A 291 7.89 -17.70 33.64
CA PHE A 291 9.03 -17.27 32.83
C PHE A 291 10.20 -18.25 32.94
N ASN A 292 10.65 -18.58 34.15
CA ASN A 292 11.80 -19.47 34.35
C ASN A 292 11.57 -20.88 33.76
N LYS A 293 10.36 -21.44 33.94
CA LYS A 293 9.99 -22.74 33.38
C LYS A 293 9.97 -22.70 31.85
N ALA A 294 9.35 -21.67 31.26
CA ALA A 294 9.24 -21.50 29.82
C ALA A 294 10.62 -21.27 29.17
N PHE A 295 11.46 -20.43 29.79
CA PHE A 295 12.81 -20.14 29.32
C PHE A 295 13.68 -21.40 29.30
N ARG A 296 13.69 -22.16 30.40
CA ARG A 296 14.46 -23.41 30.48
C ARG A 296 13.97 -24.44 29.46
N ARG A 297 12.65 -24.51 29.24
CA ARG A 297 12.07 -25.39 28.22
C ARG A 297 12.50 -25.00 26.81
N GLN A 298 12.57 -23.69 26.50
CA GLN A 298 12.92 -23.20 25.17
C GLN A 298 14.43 -23.29 24.87
N PHE A 299 15.27 -22.97 25.85
CA PHE A 299 16.72 -22.80 25.65
C PHE A 299 17.59 -23.86 26.33
N GLY A 300 16.99 -24.83 27.04
CA GLY A 300 17.70 -25.94 27.70
C GLY A 300 18.43 -25.58 29.01
N GLN A 301 18.52 -24.30 29.36
CA GLN A 301 19.22 -23.81 30.55
C GLN A 301 18.43 -22.70 31.25
N ALA A 302 18.70 -22.46 32.53
CA ALA A 302 18.05 -21.40 33.28
C ALA A 302 18.59 -20.00 32.88
N PRO A 303 17.78 -18.92 32.98
CA PRO A 303 18.21 -17.55 32.72
C PRO A 303 19.50 -17.15 33.46
N SER A 304 19.64 -17.58 34.72
CA SER A 304 20.82 -17.34 35.56
C SER A 304 22.07 -18.09 35.07
N GLU A 305 21.91 -19.27 34.47
CA GLU A 305 23.00 -20.05 33.91
C GLU A 305 23.51 -19.40 32.62
N LEU A 306 22.59 -18.98 31.74
CA LEU A 306 22.92 -18.21 30.54
C LEU A 306 23.74 -16.96 30.88
N ARG A 307 23.33 -16.20 31.93
CA ARG A 307 24.07 -15.02 32.38
C ARG A 307 25.48 -15.35 32.85
N LYS A 308 25.66 -16.42 33.62
CA LYS A 308 26.98 -16.85 34.08
C LYS A 308 27.87 -17.24 32.90
N GLY A 309 27.29 -17.84 31.86
CA GLY A 309 27.98 -18.14 30.60
C GLY A 309 28.42 -16.89 29.84
N ALA A 310 27.56 -15.87 29.74
CA ALA A 310 27.85 -14.62 29.02
C ALA A 310 28.85 -13.68 29.72
N ARG A 311 29.17 -13.95 30.99
CA ARG A 311 30.18 -13.21 31.79
C ARG A 311 31.58 -13.83 31.73
N ARG A 312 31.71 -15.03 31.17
CA ARG A 312 33.00 -15.68 30.92
C ARG A 312 33.55 -15.27 29.56
#